data_AF-A0ABD0QJ33-F1
#
_entry.id   AF-A0ABD0QJ33-F1
#
_cell.length_a   1.000
_cell.length_b   1.000
_cell.length_c   1.000
_cell.angle_alpha   90.00
_cell.angle_beta   90.00
_cell.angle_gamma   90.00
#
_symmetry.space_group_name_H-M   'P 1'
#
loop_
_entity.id
_entity.type
_entity.pdbx_description
1 polymer ?
#
loop_
_entity_poly.entity_id
_entity_poly.type
_entity_poly.pdbx_seq_one_letter_code
_entity_poly.pdbx_strand_id
1 'polypeptide(L)'
;PCPDVYWFPVFTDVACKHLIEEMENFGQWSGGGNVDTRIQGGYENVPTIDIHMNQVGYEKEWHKFLLDYVAPITEKMFPGYYTR
;
A
#
# COMPACT_ATOMS: atom_id res chain seq x y z
N PRO A 1 -6.44 -10.47 -16.39
CA PRO A 1 -6.03 -11.55 -15.47
C PRO A 1 -4.95 -12.40 -16.14
N CYS A 2 -3.96 -12.87 -15.39
CA CYS A 2 -2.82 -13.65 -15.87
C CYS A 2 -2.60 -14.86 -14.93
N PRO A 3 -1.86 -15.91 -15.35
CA PRO A 3 -1.48 -17.00 -14.45
C PRO A 3 -0.85 -16.46 -13.15
N ASP A 4 -1.26 -17.02 -12.02
CA ASP A 4 -0.83 -16.62 -10.66
C ASP A 4 -1.13 -15.16 -10.26
N VAL A 5 -2.00 -14.45 -11.01
CA VAL A 5 -2.48 -13.11 -10.69
C VAL A 5 -3.99 -13.15 -10.43
N TYR A 6 -4.35 -13.07 -9.15
CA TYR A 6 -5.74 -13.09 -8.68
C TYR A 6 -6.30 -11.68 -8.52
N TRP A 7 -7.60 -11.52 -8.78
CA TRP A 7 -8.30 -10.25 -8.64
C TRP A 7 -9.56 -10.47 -7.80
N PHE A 8 -9.71 -9.67 -6.74
CA PHE A 8 -10.85 -9.72 -5.83
C PHE A 8 -11.19 -8.30 -5.35
N PRO A 9 -12.46 -8.03 -5.01
CA PRO A 9 -12.86 -6.75 -4.43
C PRO A 9 -12.29 -6.62 -3.01
N VAL A 10 -11.76 -5.44 -2.66
CA VAL A 10 -11.08 -5.22 -1.38
C VAL A 10 -11.56 -3.97 -0.62
N PHE A 11 -11.94 -2.91 -1.34
CA PHE A 11 -12.44 -1.67 -0.75
C PHE A 11 -13.77 -1.27 -1.36
N THR A 12 -14.55 -0.51 -0.59
CA THR A 12 -15.73 0.21 -1.07
C THR A 12 -15.33 1.53 -1.73
N ASP A 13 -16.20 2.10 -2.57
CA ASP A 13 -15.93 3.40 -3.20
C ASP A 13 -15.70 4.52 -2.17
N VAL A 14 -16.38 4.46 -1.02
CA VAL A 14 -16.19 5.42 0.09
C VAL A 14 -14.78 5.31 0.67
N ALA A 15 -14.28 4.08 0.89
CA ALA A 15 -12.93 3.88 1.40
C ALA A 15 -11.88 4.38 0.39
N CYS A 16 -12.06 4.07 -0.90
CA CYS A 16 -11.18 4.57 -1.96
C CYS A 16 -11.16 6.11 -2.00
N LYS A 17 -12.34 6.74 -1.93
CA LYS A 17 -12.47 8.20 -1.96
C LYS A 17 -11.77 8.86 -0.78
N HIS A 18 -12.03 8.40 0.45
CA HIS A 18 -11.42 8.99 1.63
C HIS A 18 -9.90 8.78 1.67
N LEU A 19 -9.40 7.64 1.17
CA LEU A 19 -7.96 7.41 1.07
C LEU A 19 -7.29 8.42 0.13
N ILE A 20 -7.90 8.70 -1.03
CA ILE A 20 -7.41 9.73 -1.95
C ILE A 20 -7.46 11.11 -1.29
N GLU A 21 -8.58 11.47 -0.66
CA GLU A 21 -8.74 12.76 0.02
C GLU A 21 -7.70 12.99 1.11
N GLU A 22 -7.36 11.95 1.88
CA GLU A 22 -6.31 12.04 2.91
C GLU A 22 -4.93 12.32 2.31
N MET A 23 -4.58 11.64 1.21
CA MET A 23 -3.29 11.84 0.53
C MET A 23 -3.19 13.24 -0.10
N GLU A 24 -4.27 13.71 -0.72
CA GLU A 24 -4.31 15.06 -1.30
C GLU A 24 -4.33 16.16 -0.22
N ASN A 25 -4.96 15.89 0.93
CA ASN A 25 -4.93 16.79 2.08
C ASN A 25 -3.52 16.90 2.68
N PHE A 26 -2.76 15.80 2.73
CA PHE A 26 -1.35 15.84 3.12
C PHE A 26 -0.48 16.59 2.09
N GLY A 27 -0.70 16.34 0.79
CA GLY A 27 -0.19 17.14 -0.32
C GLY A 27 1.32 17.09 -0.57
N GLN A 28 2.10 16.41 0.26
CA GLN A 28 3.56 16.28 0.09
C GLN A 28 3.90 15.02 -0.71
N TRP A 29 3.49 14.99 -1.98
CA TRP A 29 3.85 13.93 -2.92
C TRP A 29 5.37 13.89 -3.16
N SER A 30 5.92 12.70 -3.42
CA SER A 30 7.33 12.57 -3.82
C SER A 30 7.61 13.30 -5.14
N GLY A 31 8.89 13.60 -5.41
CA GLY A 31 9.32 14.20 -6.67
C GLY A 31 9.45 13.20 -7.84
N GLY A 32 9.23 11.89 -7.63
CA GLY A 32 9.45 10.87 -8.65
C GLY A 32 10.90 10.73 -9.11
N GLY A 33 11.86 11.11 -8.27
CA GLY A 33 13.29 10.95 -8.52
C GLY A 33 13.89 9.87 -7.62
N ASN A 34 15.04 9.31 -8.02
CA ASN A 34 15.66 8.20 -7.28
C ASN A 34 16.15 8.58 -5.88
N VAL A 35 16.19 9.86 -5.52
CA VAL A 35 16.63 10.31 -4.19
C VAL A 35 15.42 10.86 -3.46
N ASP A 36 15.04 10.19 -2.37
CA ASP A 36 13.95 10.61 -1.50
C ASP A 36 14.40 10.53 -0.03
N THR A 37 14.58 11.68 0.60
CA THR A 37 15.07 11.78 1.99
C THR A 37 14.02 11.39 3.03
N ARG A 38 12.77 11.14 2.62
CA ARG A 38 11.64 10.79 3.48
C ARG A 38 11.56 9.29 3.75
N ILE A 39 12.24 8.48 2.93
CA ILE A 39 12.32 7.02 3.08
C ILE A 39 13.65 6.59 3.69
N GLN A 40 13.65 5.44 4.37
CA GLN A 40 14.85 4.89 4.98
C GLN A 40 15.86 4.49 3.89
N GLY A 41 17.05 5.10 3.93
CA GLY A 41 18.12 4.86 2.96
C GLY A 41 18.23 5.91 1.85
N GLY A 42 17.25 6.80 1.71
CA GLY A 42 17.38 7.99 0.85
C GLY A 42 17.30 7.73 -0.65
N TYR A 43 17.11 6.49 -1.09
CA TYR A 43 17.19 6.10 -2.51
C TYR A 43 16.10 5.11 -2.92
N GLU A 44 15.41 5.40 -4.02
CA GLU A 44 14.35 4.59 -4.61
C GLU A 44 14.83 4.02 -5.95
N ASN A 45 14.89 2.69 -6.07
CA ASN A 45 15.40 2.02 -7.28
C ASN A 45 14.50 2.20 -8.50
N VAL A 46 13.19 2.34 -8.27
CA VAL A 46 12.16 2.55 -9.28
C VAL A 46 11.27 3.68 -8.76
N PRO A 47 11.56 4.94 -9.09
CA PRO A 47 10.90 6.06 -8.46
C PRO A 47 9.44 6.18 -8.89
N THR A 48 8.58 6.49 -7.94
CA THR A 48 7.17 6.81 -8.21
C THR A 48 6.80 8.14 -7.56
N ILE A 49 5.66 8.74 -7.95
CA ILE A 49 5.11 9.92 -7.27
C ILE A 49 4.07 9.43 -6.29
N ASP A 50 4.45 9.35 -5.01
CA ASP A 50 3.65 8.68 -3.98
C ASP A 50 3.76 9.34 -2.59
N ILE A 51 2.94 8.81 -1.68
CA ILE A 51 2.95 9.08 -0.25
C ILE A 51 2.87 7.73 0.47
N HIS A 52 3.82 7.48 1.38
CA HIS A 52 3.82 6.29 2.22
C HIS A 52 2.85 6.46 3.41
N MET A 53 2.24 5.34 3.84
CA MET A 53 1.26 5.34 4.95
C MET A 53 1.83 5.85 6.28
N ASN A 54 3.14 5.71 6.51
CA ASN A 54 3.78 6.23 7.71
C ASN A 54 3.86 7.77 7.72
N GLN A 55 3.89 8.42 6.56
CA GLN A 55 3.94 9.89 6.44
C GLN A 55 2.63 10.55 6.85
N VAL A 56 1.51 9.84 6.70
CA VAL A 56 0.17 10.25 7.15
C VAL A 56 -0.26 9.57 8.45
N GLY A 57 0.64 8.86 9.13
CA GLY A 57 0.35 8.20 10.40
C GLY A 57 -0.64 7.04 10.32
N TYR A 58 -0.85 6.44 9.14
CA TYR A 58 -1.83 5.38 8.86
C TYR A 58 -1.20 3.98 8.70
N GLU A 59 0.10 3.85 9.00
CA GLU A 59 0.85 2.60 8.82
C GLU A 59 0.29 1.44 9.66
N LYS A 60 -0.14 1.70 10.90
CA LYS A 60 -0.63 0.65 11.81
C LYS A 60 -1.98 0.10 11.36
N GLU A 61 -2.86 0.99 10.93
CA GLU A 61 -4.18 0.70 10.39
C GLU A 61 -4.04 -0.08 9.09
N TRP A 62 -3.13 0.35 8.20
CA TRP A 62 -2.83 -0.36 6.97
C TRP A 62 -2.25 -1.75 7.23
N HIS A 63 -1.30 -1.88 8.16
CA HIS A 63 -0.72 -3.16 8.54
C HIS A 63 -1.77 -4.12 9.11
N LYS A 64 -2.67 -3.64 9.98
CA LYS A 64 -3.80 -4.43 10.47
C LYS A 64 -4.71 -4.89 9.34
N PHE A 65 -5.02 -4.02 8.38
CA PHE A 65 -5.80 -4.38 7.20
C PHE A 65 -5.15 -5.51 6.38
N LEU A 66 -3.82 -5.47 6.19
CA LEU A 66 -3.09 -6.53 5.49
C LEU A 66 -3.21 -7.87 6.23
N LEU A 67 -3.02 -7.88 7.55
CA LEU A 67 -3.09 -9.10 8.36
C LEU A 67 -4.52 -9.67 8.45
N ASP A 68 -5.51 -8.82 8.65
CA ASP A 68 -6.89 -9.27 8.89
C ASP A 68 -7.60 -9.68 7.59
N TYR A 69 -7.26 -9.08 6.44
CA TYR A 69 -8.00 -9.27 5.19
C TYR A 69 -7.16 -9.84 4.04
N VAL A 70 -5.95 -9.32 3.82
CA VAL A 70 -5.14 -9.72 2.66
C VAL A 70 -4.43 -11.05 2.89
N ALA A 71 -3.87 -11.26 4.09
CA ALA A 71 -3.17 -12.49 4.43
C ALA A 71 -4.07 -13.75 4.32
N PRO A 72 -5.29 -13.81 4.90
CA PRO A 72 -6.15 -14.99 4.76
C PRO A 72 -6.53 -15.31 3.31
N ILE A 73 -6.71 -14.29 2.48
CA ILE A 73 -6.97 -14.46 1.05
C ILE A 73 -5.73 -15.04 0.37
N THR A 74 -4.55 -14.48 0.66
CA THR A 74 -3.29 -14.90 0.05
C THR A 74 -2.98 -16.36 0.38
N GLU A 75 -3.10 -16.77 1.64
CA GLU A 75 -2.88 -18.17 2.07
C GLU A 75 -3.88 -19.15 1.44
N LYS A 76 -5.13 -18.69 1.20
CA LYS A 76 -6.13 -19.48 0.49
C LYS A 76 -5.79 -19.66 -1.00
N MET A 77 -5.30 -18.60 -1.65
CA MET A 77 -4.97 -18.64 -3.08
C MET A 77 -3.64 -19.35 -3.35
N PHE A 78 -2.73 -19.35 -2.38
CA PHE A 78 -1.40 -19.96 -2.47
C PHE A 78 -1.15 -20.92 -1.28
N PRO A 79 -1.74 -22.14 -1.30
CA PRO A 79 -1.56 -23.11 -0.21
C PRO A 79 -0.07 -23.42 0.05
N GLY A 80 0.35 -23.30 1.31
CA GLY A 80 1.73 -23.51 1.74
C GLY A 80 2.55 -22.23 1.87
N TYR A 81 2.02 -21.07 1.45
CA TYR A 81 2.54 -19.75 1.81
C TYR A 81 1.90 -19.27 3.12
N TYR A 82 2.68 -18.70 4.03
CA TYR A 82 2.22 -18.19 5.32
C TYR A 82 2.73 -16.77 5.56
N THR A 83 1.80 -15.84 5.78
CA THR A 83 2.12 -14.43 6.01
C THR A 83 2.40 -14.21 7.51
N ARG A 84 3.36 -13.35 7.85
CA ARG A 84 3.68 -12.97 9.24
C ARG A 84 3.54 -11.48 9.45
#